data_AF-A0A2N1MNM2-F1
#
_entry.id   AF-A0A2N1MNM2-F1
#
_cell.length_a   1.000
_cell.length_b   1.000
_cell.length_c   1.000
_cell.angle_alpha   90.00
_cell.angle_beta   90.00
_cell.angle_gamma   90.00
#
_symmetry.space_group_name_H-M   'P 1'
#
loop_
_entity.id
_entity.type
_entity.pdbx_description
1 polymer ?
#
loop_
_entity_poly.entity_id
_entity_poly.type
_entity_poly.pdbx_seq_one_letter_code
_entity_poly.pdbx_strand_id
1 'polypeptide(L)' 'ILYNIEDYIMDMKRVKYFAFLNQFTDEEEKEELFYMIDKVEEFKLNNIVVQNYNDLKIEFYDLLKE' A
#
# COMPACT_ATOMS: atom_id res chain seq x y z
N ILE A 1 7.68 7.69 -2.57
CA ILE A 1 7.92 6.50 -1.72
C ILE A 1 7.40 5.23 -2.42
N LEU A 2 6.10 5.17 -2.76
CA LEU A 2 5.49 4.03 -3.45
C LEU A 2 6.27 3.54 -4.69
N TYR A 3 6.65 4.47 -5.59
CA TYR A 3 7.47 4.17 -6.78
C TYR A 3 8.80 3.45 -6.49
N ASN A 4 9.38 3.64 -5.30
CA ASN A 4 10.66 3.02 -4.96
C ASN A 4 10.51 1.62 -4.35
N ILE A 5 9.31 1.25 -3.90
CA ILE A 5 9.06 0.00 -3.17
C ILE A 5 8.23 -1.00 -3.98
N GLU A 6 7.57 -0.56 -5.06
CA GLU A 6 6.66 -1.39 -5.84
C GLU A 6 7.37 -2.60 -6.46
N ASP A 7 8.49 -2.39 -7.16
CA ASP A 7 9.31 -3.46 -7.74
C ASP A 7 9.75 -4.49 -6.70
N TYR A 8 10.19 -4.00 -5.53
CA TYR A 8 10.65 -4.86 -4.45
C TYR A 8 9.55 -5.76 -3.88
N ILE A 9 8.33 -5.21 -3.75
CA ILE A 9 7.16 -5.97 -3.27
C ILE A 9 6.76 -7.03 -4.29
N MET A 10 6.76 -6.69 -5.58
CA MET A 10 6.47 -7.63 -6.67
C MET A 10 7.51 -8.75 -6.74
N ASP A 11 8.80 -8.42 -6.56
CA ASP A 11 9.92 -9.37 -6.59
C ASP A 11 9.96 -10.32 -5.39
N MET A 12 9.54 -9.87 -4.22
CA MET A 12 9.56 -10.69 -3.00
C MET A 12 8.73 -11.97 -3.11
N LYS A 13 7.67 -11.97 -3.94
CA LYS A 13 6.70 -13.08 -4.14
C LYS A 13 6.07 -13.67 -2.86
N ARG A 14 6.27 -13.03 -1.70
CA ARG A 14 5.75 -13.45 -0.39
C ARG A 14 4.61 -12.56 0.09
N VAL A 15 4.39 -11.42 -0.57
CA VAL A 15 3.31 -10.50 -0.24
C VAL A 15 2.05 -10.95 -0.98
N LYS A 16 0.98 -11.24 -0.24
CA LYS A 16 -0.33 -11.61 -0.80
C LYS A 16 -1.32 -10.44 -0.75
N TYR A 17 -1.22 -9.60 0.29
CA TYR A 17 -2.07 -8.45 0.52
C TYR A 17 -1.19 -7.23 0.72
N PHE A 18 -1.56 -6.11 0.12
CA PHE A 18 -0.81 -4.86 0.22
C PHE A 18 -1.75 -3.68 0.37
N ALA A 19 -1.48 -2.81 1.34
CA ALA A 19 -2.19 -1.54 1.50
C ALA A 19 -1.16 -0.46 1.75
N PHE A 20 -1.35 0.69 1.12
CA PHE A 20 -0.41 1.80 1.20
C PHE A 20 -1.16 3.12 1.15
N LEU A 21 -0.94 3.94 2.18
CA LEU A 21 -1.39 5.31 2.29
C LEU A 21 -0.16 6.19 2.55
N ASN A 22 0.12 7.12 1.65
CA ASN A 22 1.18 8.09 1.91
C ASN A 22 0.71 9.11 2.95
N GLN A 23 1.23 9.02 4.17
CA GLN A 23 0.89 9.96 5.25
C GLN A 23 1.80 11.19 5.33
N PHE A 24 2.83 11.26 4.47
CA PHE A 24 3.80 12.34 4.46
C PHE A 24 3.44 13.48 3.51
N THR A 25 2.24 13.44 2.91
CA THR A 25 1.67 14.51 2.09
C THR A 25 0.55 15.23 2.85
N ASP A 26 0.18 16.43 2.40
CA ASP A 26 -0.95 17.17 2.94
C ASP A 26 -2.24 16.31 2.87
N GLU A 27 -3.21 16.55 3.77
CA GLU A 27 -4.40 15.69 3.86
C GLU A 27 -5.20 15.61 2.56
N GLU A 28 -5.21 16.69 1.78
CA GLU A 28 -5.85 16.76 0.45
C GLU A 28 -5.04 16.02 -0.64
N GLU A 29 -3.76 15.75 -0.39
CA GLU A 29 -2.83 15.07 -1.28
C GLU A 29 -2.45 13.66 -0.79
N LYS A 30 -3.19 13.10 0.17
CA LYS A 30 -2.99 11.72 0.64
C LYS A 30 -3.23 10.76 -0.52
N GLU A 31 -2.15 10.29 -1.10
CA GLU A 31 -2.16 9.35 -2.21
C GLU A 31 -2.32 7.93 -1.64
N GLU A 32 -3.54 7.38 -1.79
CA GLU A 32 -3.86 6.01 -1.41
C GLU A 32 -3.79 5.09 -2.61
N LEU A 33 -2.97 4.03 -2.52
CA LEU A 33 -2.75 3.08 -3.61
C LEU A 33 -4.04 2.44 -4.11
N PHE A 34 -5.01 2.20 -3.22
CA PHE A 34 -6.27 1.56 -3.56
C PHE A 34 -7.07 2.32 -4.64
N TYR A 35 -6.95 3.65 -4.71
CA TYR A 35 -7.64 4.46 -5.71
C TYR A 35 -6.84 4.63 -7.01
N MET A 36 -5.59 4.16 -7.06
CA MET A 36 -4.74 4.22 -8.25
C MET A 36 -5.00 2.99 -9.14
N ILE A 37 -6.12 3.02 -9.88
CA ILE A 37 -6.65 1.86 -10.63
C ILE A 37 -5.57 1.14 -11.46
N ASP A 38 -4.79 1.89 -12.26
CA ASP A 38 -3.75 1.31 -13.11
C ASP A 38 -2.69 0.53 -12.31
N LYS A 39 -2.26 1.07 -11.15
CA LYS A 39 -1.31 0.38 -10.27
C LYS A 39 -1.93 -0.82 -9.57
N VAL A 40 -3.19 -0.73 -9.16
CA VAL A 40 -3.92 -1.85 -8.56
C VAL A 40 -3.99 -3.04 -9.53
N GLU A 41 -4.22 -2.78 -10.81
CA GLU A 41 -4.20 -3.81 -11.85
C GLU A 41 -2.81 -4.45 -12.01
N GLU A 42 -1.74 -3.66 -11.98
CA GLU A 42 -0.37 -4.15 -12.04
C GLU A 42 -0.01 -5.08 -10.86
N PHE A 43 -0.37 -4.70 -9.63
CA PHE A 43 -0.21 -5.56 -8.47
C PHE A 43 -1.03 -6.87 -8.59
N LYS A 44 -2.24 -6.78 -9.15
CA LYS A 44 -3.09 -7.95 -9.36
C LYS A 44 -2.49 -8.95 -10.35
N LEU A 45 -1.81 -8.48 -11.40
CA LEU A 45 -1.07 -9.34 -12.34
C LEU A 45 0.08 -10.10 -11.64
N ASN A 46 0.62 -9.53 -10.56
CA ASN A 46 1.62 -10.15 -9.71
C ASN A 46 1.02 -10.97 -8.54
N ASN A 47 -0.28 -11.30 -8.61
CA ASN A 47 -1.02 -12.04 -7.57
C ASN A 47 -1.07 -11.35 -6.20
N ILE A 48 -0.93 -10.02 -6.18
CA ILE A 48 -1.04 -9.21 -4.96
C ILE A 48 -2.42 -8.56 -4.94
N VAL A 49 -3.12 -8.69 -3.82
CA VAL A 49 -4.42 -8.03 -3.59
C VAL A 49 -4.18 -6.70 -2.91
N VAL A 50 -4.48 -5.60 -3.60
CA VAL A 50 -4.45 -4.27 -2.99
C VAL A 50 -5.70 -4.07 -2.12
N GLN A 51 -5.50 -3.59 -0.89
CA GLN A 51 -6.56 -3.28 0.05
C GLN A 51 -6.56 -1.78 0.39
N ASN A 52 -7.74 -1.26 0.72
CA ASN A 52 -7.86 0.08 1.29
C ASN A 52 -7.18 0.10 2.66
N TYR A 53 -6.32 1.08 2.88
CA TYR A 53 -5.54 1.21 4.10
C TYR A 53 -6.46 1.51 5.30
N ASN A 54 -7.47 2.37 5.11
CA ASN A 54 -8.39 2.75 6.18
C ASN A 54 -9.29 1.59 6.61
N ASP A 55 -9.56 0.63 5.71
CA ASP A 55 -10.32 -0.60 6.03
C ASP A 55 -9.56 -1.53 6.98
N LEU A 56 -8.22 -1.46 7.01
CA LEU A 56 -7.41 -2.38 7.81
C LEU A 56 -7.54 -2.18 9.32
N LYS A 57 -8.17 -1.08 9.78
CA LYS A 57 -8.31 -0.73 11.21
C LYS A 57 -7.01 -0.93 12.02
N ILE A 58 -5.86 -0.68 11.38
CA ILE A 58 -4.57 -0.78 12.04
C ILE A 58 -4.42 0.49 12.87
N GLU A 59 -4.50 0.35 14.19
CA GLU A 59 -4.16 1.46 15.08
C GLU A 59 -2.66 1.76 14.92
N PHE A 60 -2.34 2.95 14.44
CA PHE A 60 -0.97 3.41 14.19
C PHE A 60 -0.05 3.27 15.41
N TYR A 61 -0.64 3.21 16.61
CA TYR A 61 0.03 3.03 17.89
C TYR A 61 0.70 1.67 18.09
N ASP A 62 0.26 0.61 17.41
CA ASP A 62 0.88 -0.72 17.57
C ASP A 62 2.19 -0.88 16.79
N LEU A 63 2.50 0.03 15.86
CA LEU A 63 3.75 0.04 15.09
C LEU A 63 4.92 0.76 15.81
N LEU A 64 4.62 1.54 16.86
CA LEU A 64 5.61 2.31 17.63
C LEU A 64 5.97 1.70 18.99
N LYS A 65 5.50 0.48 19.29
CA LYS A 65 5.97 -0.27 20.46
C LYS A 65 7.32 -0.90 20.16
N GLU A 66 8.37 -0.17 20.55
CA GLU A 66 9.72 -0.69 20.77
C GLU A 66 9.82 -1.41 22.12
#